data_AF-A0A946H2T5-F1
#
_entry.id   AF-A0A946H2T5-F1
#
_cell.length_a   1.000
_cell.length_b   1.000
_cell.length_c   1.000
_cell.angle_alpha   90.00
_cell.angle_beta   90.00
_cell.angle_gamma   90.00
#
_symmetry.space_group_name_H-M   'P 1'
#
loop_
_entity.id
_entity.type
_entity.pdbx_description
1 polymer ?
#
loop_
_entity_poly.entity_id
_entity_poly.type
_entity_poly.pdbx_seq_one_letter_code
_entity_poly.pdbx_strand_id
1 'polypeptide(L)'
;MTPDPSGRGMRLLRTLDWPFHGLGRSLIAANMTGPAGDWLNITWPGFAGVLTANCQGRFAVAFNQTPMKARRFLRVTLPMPLDWLLNRREMSRRRALPPAHLLRQVCDEASGYVEAKRRIAETPLAATCFVTLAGTEPGEGCVIERHETDATIHEAPSAIANHWLTPDLTGHARTANSEPRLEQITKVMADAADLDWAHHPIINSHTAWPPR
;
A
#
# COMPACT_ATOMS: atom_id res chain seq x y z
N MET A 1 1.05 10.85 0.71
CA MET A 1 1.42 11.14 2.11
C MET A 1 2.00 12.55 2.16
N THR A 2 1.45 13.42 2.99
CA THR A 2 1.88 14.82 3.11
C THR A 2 1.57 15.32 4.52
N PRO A 3 2.16 16.41 5.03
CA PRO A 3 1.69 17.05 6.26
C PRO A 3 0.18 17.37 6.18
N ASP A 4 -0.52 17.19 7.30
CA ASP A 4 -1.94 17.53 7.39
C ASP A 4 -2.11 19.04 7.53
N PRO A 5 -2.81 19.74 6.62
CA PRO A 5 -3.03 21.18 6.72
C PRO A 5 -3.92 21.58 7.92
N SER A 6 -4.68 20.63 8.49
CA SER A 6 -5.59 20.88 9.61
C SER A 6 -5.01 20.53 10.98
N GLY A 7 -3.81 19.93 11.02
CA GLY A 7 -3.24 19.38 12.24
C GLY A 7 -1.72 19.36 12.25
N ARG A 8 -1.12 18.78 13.30
CA ARG A 8 0.34 18.64 13.41
C ARG A 8 0.88 17.37 12.77
N GLY A 9 0.03 16.38 12.48
CA GLY A 9 0.44 15.08 11.99
C GLY A 9 0.54 14.98 10.47
N MET A 10 0.51 13.74 10.00
CA MET A 10 0.59 13.42 8.58
C MET A 10 -0.75 12.92 8.04
N ARG A 11 -1.04 13.28 6.79
CA ARG A 11 -2.24 12.89 6.07
C ARG A 11 -1.96 11.80 5.04
N LEU A 12 -2.69 10.69 5.16
CA LEU A 12 -2.71 9.58 4.21
C LEU A 12 -3.92 9.71 3.27
N LEU A 13 -3.66 9.85 1.98
CA LEU A 13 -4.67 9.77 0.92
C LEU A 13 -4.46 8.45 0.16
N ARG A 14 -5.52 7.68 -0.07
CA ARG A 14 -5.44 6.45 -0.88
C ARG A 14 -6.74 6.13 -1.61
N THR A 15 -6.61 5.45 -2.74
CA THR A 15 -7.69 4.73 -3.41
C THR A 15 -7.35 3.25 -3.45
N LEU A 16 -8.33 2.37 -3.54
CA LEU A 16 -8.11 0.92 -3.64
C LEU A 16 -8.86 0.39 -4.86
N ASP A 17 -8.10 -0.13 -5.81
CA ASP A 17 -8.60 -0.52 -7.12
C ASP A 17 -8.53 -2.04 -7.30
N TRP A 18 -9.67 -2.68 -7.55
CA TRP A 18 -9.78 -4.10 -7.86
C TRP A 18 -10.75 -4.35 -9.02
N PRO A 19 -10.44 -5.26 -9.96
CA PRO A 19 -11.32 -5.62 -11.07
C PRO A 19 -12.49 -6.52 -10.63
N PHE A 20 -12.83 -6.55 -9.34
CA PHE A 20 -13.87 -7.40 -8.78
C PHE A 20 -15.16 -6.60 -8.60
N HIS A 21 -16.08 -6.78 -9.54
CA HIS A 21 -17.38 -6.10 -9.50
C HIS A 21 -18.13 -6.38 -8.19
N GLY A 22 -18.58 -5.32 -7.53
CA GLY A 22 -19.38 -5.40 -6.31
C GLY A 22 -18.61 -5.54 -5.01
N LEU A 23 -17.28 -5.69 -5.05
CA LEU A 23 -16.45 -5.80 -3.85
C LEU A 23 -16.65 -4.60 -2.90
N GLY A 24 -16.78 -3.39 -3.45
CA GLY A 24 -17.06 -2.19 -2.64
C GLY A 24 -18.34 -2.26 -1.79
N ARG A 25 -19.36 -3.03 -2.20
CA ARG A 25 -20.63 -3.17 -1.45
C ARG A 25 -20.50 -3.94 -0.15
N SER A 26 -19.43 -4.73 -0.01
CA SER A 26 -19.16 -5.53 1.18
C SER A 26 -18.05 -4.93 2.04
N LEU A 27 -17.60 -3.70 1.71
CA LEU A 27 -16.58 -3.01 2.47
C LEU A 27 -17.12 -2.67 3.86
N ILE A 28 -16.32 -2.95 4.89
CA ILE A 28 -16.63 -2.65 6.28
C ILE A 28 -15.45 -1.92 6.93
N ALA A 29 -15.76 -1.06 7.89
CA ALA A 29 -14.80 -0.59 8.87
C ALA A 29 -14.92 -1.48 10.12
N ALA A 30 -13.95 -2.35 10.34
CA ALA A 30 -13.92 -3.24 11.49
C ALA A 30 -13.11 -2.60 12.63
N ASN A 31 -13.72 -2.49 13.80
CA ASN A 31 -12.99 -2.21 15.05
C ASN A 31 -12.20 -3.45 15.44
N MET A 32 -10.90 -3.27 15.62
CA MET A 32 -9.97 -4.30 16.03
C MET A 32 -9.33 -3.89 17.35
N THR A 33 -9.00 -4.87 18.19
CA THR A 33 -8.23 -4.67 19.42
C THR A 33 -6.97 -5.54 19.34
N GLY A 34 -5.82 -4.92 19.56
CA GLY A 34 -4.52 -5.60 19.64
C GLY A 34 -3.74 -5.18 20.89
N PRO A 35 -2.59 -5.82 21.18
CA PRO A 35 -1.76 -5.48 22.33
C PRO A 35 -1.37 -4.00 22.46
N ALA A 36 -1.21 -3.27 21.36
CA ALA A 36 -0.88 -1.84 21.34
C ALA A 36 -2.11 -0.92 21.38
N GLY A 37 -3.31 -1.47 21.52
CA GLY A 37 -4.58 -0.74 21.61
C GLY A 37 -5.53 -0.98 20.43
N ASP A 38 -6.62 -0.24 20.42
CA ASP A 38 -7.66 -0.33 19.40
C ASP A 38 -7.21 0.30 18.07
N TRP A 39 -7.75 -0.20 16.97
CA TRP A 39 -7.50 0.30 15.63
C TRP A 39 -8.61 -0.09 14.65
N LEU A 40 -8.70 0.64 13.54
CA LEU A 40 -9.71 0.43 12.49
C LEU A 40 -9.09 -0.26 11.28
N ASN A 41 -9.73 -1.33 10.80
CA ASN A 41 -9.39 -1.99 9.53
C ASN A 41 -10.49 -1.72 8.49
N ILE A 42 -10.12 -1.16 7.34
CA ILE A 42 -11.03 -1.07 6.20
C ILE A 42 -10.86 -2.33 5.37
N THR A 43 -11.83 -3.24 5.44
CA THR A 43 -11.70 -4.62 4.98
C THR A 43 -13.02 -5.21 4.46
N TRP A 44 -13.03 -6.51 4.20
CA TRP A 44 -14.20 -7.31 3.84
C TRP A 44 -14.35 -8.53 4.76
N PRO A 45 -15.57 -9.03 4.97
CA PRO A 45 -15.77 -10.33 5.61
C PRO A 45 -14.91 -11.42 4.96
N GLY A 46 -14.17 -12.17 5.77
CA GLY A 46 -13.26 -13.24 5.33
C GLY A 46 -11.85 -12.78 4.93
N PHE A 47 -11.56 -11.48 4.85
CA PHE A 47 -10.21 -10.98 4.64
C PHE A 47 -9.53 -10.64 5.98
N ALA A 48 -8.64 -11.52 6.44
CA ALA A 48 -7.96 -11.40 7.74
C ALA A 48 -6.74 -10.45 7.73
N GLY A 49 -6.30 -9.99 6.55
CA GLY A 49 -5.17 -9.07 6.41
C GLY A 49 -5.55 -7.61 6.58
N VAL A 50 -4.56 -6.74 6.42
CA VAL A 50 -4.73 -5.28 6.35
C VAL A 50 -4.29 -4.78 4.99
N LEU A 51 -5.19 -4.07 4.30
CA LEU A 51 -4.83 -3.24 3.15
C LEU A 51 -4.91 -1.75 3.47
N THR A 52 -5.75 -1.36 4.42
CA THR A 52 -5.86 0.02 4.90
C THR A 52 -6.26 -0.02 6.36
N ALA A 53 -5.51 0.66 7.22
CA ALA A 53 -5.84 0.75 8.64
C ALA A 53 -5.50 2.11 9.23
N ASN A 54 -6.22 2.45 10.30
CA ASN A 54 -5.95 3.59 11.15
C ASN A 54 -5.74 3.09 12.59
N CYS A 55 -4.51 3.12 13.06
CA CYS A 55 -4.13 2.86 14.44
C CYS A 55 -4.15 4.19 15.19
N GLN A 56 -5.32 4.52 15.76
CA GLN A 56 -5.61 5.84 16.32
C GLN A 56 -4.54 6.27 17.34
N GLY A 57 -4.02 7.49 17.17
CA GLY A 57 -2.97 8.04 18.02
C GLY A 57 -1.58 7.44 17.80
N ARG A 58 -1.41 6.52 16.83
CA ARG A 58 -0.13 5.84 16.55
C ARG A 58 0.33 6.05 15.11
N PHE A 59 -0.44 5.55 14.14
CA PHE A 59 -0.14 5.65 12.71
C PHE A 59 -1.32 5.19 11.83
N ALA A 60 -1.34 5.58 10.56
CA ALA A 60 -2.19 5.03 9.52
C ALA A 60 -1.34 4.36 8.44
N VAL A 61 -1.85 3.28 7.84
CA VAL A 61 -1.12 2.49 6.85
C VAL A 61 -1.99 2.09 5.66
N ALA A 62 -1.41 2.11 4.47
CA ALA A 62 -2.06 1.65 3.24
C ALA A 62 -1.12 0.80 2.39
N PHE A 63 -1.65 -0.32 1.90
CA PHE A 63 -1.01 -1.24 0.98
C PHE A 63 -1.33 -0.90 -0.47
N ASN A 64 -0.28 -0.94 -1.30
CA ASN A 64 -0.34 -0.92 -2.75
C ASN A 64 0.41 -2.12 -3.34
N GLN A 65 -0.12 -2.65 -4.44
CA GLN A 65 0.46 -3.80 -5.11
C GLN A 65 1.59 -3.36 -6.04
N THR A 66 2.72 -4.08 -5.98
CA THR A 66 3.87 -3.93 -6.88
C THR A 66 3.60 -4.52 -8.27
N PRO A 67 4.36 -4.10 -9.30
CA PRO A 67 4.47 -4.86 -10.54
C PRO A 67 4.86 -6.31 -10.25
N MET A 68 4.33 -7.24 -11.04
CA MET A 68 4.76 -8.63 -10.92
C MET A 68 6.20 -8.76 -11.44
N LYS A 69 7.07 -9.40 -10.66
CA LYS A 69 8.46 -9.67 -11.03
C LYS A 69 8.51 -10.31 -12.43
N ALA A 70 9.20 -9.62 -13.34
CA ALA A 70 9.41 -10.08 -14.70
C ALA A 70 10.84 -10.63 -14.82
N ARG A 71 11.00 -11.83 -15.39
CA ARG A 71 12.33 -12.40 -15.64
C ARG A 71 12.82 -12.00 -17.01
N ARG A 72 14.11 -11.72 -17.09
CA ARG A 72 14.78 -11.41 -18.35
C ARG A 72 15.79 -12.50 -18.69
N PHE A 73 15.67 -13.06 -19.89
CA PHE A 73 16.63 -14.00 -20.45
C PHE A 73 17.13 -13.46 -21.79
N LEU A 74 18.45 -13.32 -21.95
CA LEU A 74 19.08 -12.75 -23.16
C LEU A 74 18.41 -11.45 -23.66
N ARG A 75 18.13 -10.51 -22.73
CA ARG A 75 17.43 -9.22 -22.97
C ARG A 75 15.95 -9.31 -23.37
N VAL A 76 15.37 -10.50 -23.44
CA VAL A 76 13.94 -10.71 -23.68
C VAL A 76 13.22 -10.95 -22.36
N THR A 77 12.12 -10.23 -22.12
CA THR A 77 11.25 -10.44 -20.96
C THR A 77 10.37 -11.67 -21.19
N LEU A 78 10.29 -12.56 -20.21
CA LEU A 78 9.42 -13.72 -20.31
C LEU A 78 7.94 -13.29 -20.39
N PRO A 79 7.08 -14.07 -21.07
CA PRO A 79 5.65 -13.80 -21.09
C PRO A 79 5.03 -13.81 -19.69
N MET A 80 4.09 -12.90 -19.46
CA MET A 80 3.39 -12.71 -18.17
C MET A 80 2.87 -14.02 -17.55
N PRO A 81 2.20 -14.93 -18.28
CA PRO A 81 1.67 -16.16 -17.67
C PRO A 81 2.76 -17.09 -17.10
N LEU A 82 3.93 -17.14 -17.76
CA LEU A 82 5.06 -17.95 -17.30
C LEU A 82 5.66 -17.35 -16.03
N ASP A 83 5.89 -16.03 -16.02
CA ASP A 83 6.35 -15.34 -14.82
C ASP A 83 5.35 -15.49 -13.66
N TRP A 84 4.05 -15.41 -13.93
CA TRP A 84 3.01 -15.63 -12.93
C TRP A 84 3.13 -17.01 -12.26
N LEU A 85 3.23 -18.08 -13.04
CA LEU A 85 3.35 -19.44 -12.53
C LEU A 85 4.60 -19.59 -11.66
N LEU A 86 5.72 -19.07 -12.15
CA LEU A 86 7.00 -19.19 -11.47
C LEU A 86 7.04 -18.34 -10.18
N ASN A 87 6.47 -17.13 -10.19
CA ASN A 87 6.33 -16.29 -9.00
C ASN A 87 5.41 -16.96 -7.97
N ARG A 88 4.33 -17.61 -8.40
CA ARG A 88 3.43 -18.35 -7.51
C ARG A 88 4.13 -19.52 -6.82
N ARG A 89 4.97 -20.26 -7.56
CA ARG A 89 5.79 -21.36 -7.04
C ARG A 89 6.88 -20.89 -6.07
N GLU A 90 7.50 -19.74 -6.35
CA GLU A 90 8.49 -19.14 -5.47
C GLU A 90 7.83 -18.70 -4.15
N MET A 91 6.71 -17.97 -4.24
CA MET A 91 5.93 -17.55 -3.08
C MET A 91 5.47 -18.73 -2.22
N SER A 92 4.99 -19.83 -2.83
CA SER A 92 4.52 -21.00 -2.07
C SER A 92 5.62 -21.75 -1.30
N ARG A 93 6.90 -21.52 -1.64
CA ARG A 93 8.04 -22.13 -0.94
C ARG A 93 8.54 -21.27 0.22
N ARG A 94 8.14 -20.00 0.28
CA ARG A 94 8.55 -19.07 1.33
C ARG A 94 7.73 -19.32 2.59
N ARG A 95 8.40 -19.24 3.74
CA ARG A 95 7.78 -19.33 5.08
C ARG A 95 7.53 -17.95 5.71
N ALA A 96 7.96 -16.89 5.04
CA ALA A 96 7.74 -15.52 5.47
C ALA A 96 6.25 -15.13 5.39
N LEU A 97 5.89 -14.02 6.05
CA LEU A 97 4.51 -13.56 6.08
C LEU A 97 4.09 -12.92 4.76
N PRO A 98 2.85 -13.13 4.29
CA PRO A 98 2.25 -12.26 3.29
C PRO A 98 2.20 -10.81 3.81
N PRO A 99 2.43 -9.81 2.95
CA PRO A 99 2.45 -8.40 3.37
C PRO A 99 1.21 -7.96 4.17
N ALA A 100 0.01 -8.34 3.74
CA ALA A 100 -1.22 -7.99 4.45
C ALA A 100 -1.31 -8.58 5.87
N HIS A 101 -0.67 -9.72 6.12
CA HIS A 101 -0.60 -10.32 7.46
C HIS A 101 0.50 -9.68 8.32
N LEU A 102 1.62 -9.27 7.72
CA LEU A 102 2.59 -8.43 8.43
C LEU A 102 1.92 -7.11 8.89
N LEU A 103 1.20 -6.44 7.99
CA LEU A 103 0.50 -5.19 8.33
C LEU A 103 -0.52 -5.38 9.45
N ARG A 104 -1.19 -6.53 9.50
CA ARG A 104 -2.05 -6.91 10.64
C ARG A 104 -1.27 -6.93 11.95
N GLN A 105 -0.16 -7.67 12.02
CA GLN A 105 0.69 -7.74 13.21
C GLN A 105 1.24 -6.38 13.62
N VAL A 106 1.65 -5.56 12.64
CA VAL A 106 2.13 -4.20 12.90
C VAL A 106 1.03 -3.35 13.53
N CYS A 107 -0.21 -3.40 13.02
CA CYS A 107 -1.33 -2.67 13.61
C CYS A 107 -1.66 -3.14 15.03
N ASP A 108 -1.60 -4.46 15.27
CA ASP A 108 -1.86 -5.06 16.58
C ASP A 108 -0.76 -4.72 17.61
N GLU A 109 0.51 -4.65 17.21
CA GLU A 109 1.65 -4.66 18.16
C GLU A 109 2.52 -3.40 18.19
N ALA A 110 2.62 -2.62 17.10
CA ALA A 110 3.55 -1.49 17.06
C ALA A 110 3.01 -0.30 17.87
N SER A 111 3.81 0.23 18.80
CA SER A 111 3.38 1.33 19.69
C SER A 111 3.27 2.69 18.99
N GLY A 112 3.88 2.87 17.81
CA GLY A 112 3.91 4.14 17.08
C GLY A 112 4.58 4.03 15.72
N TYR A 113 4.68 5.17 15.01
CA TYR A 113 5.22 5.26 13.65
C TYR A 113 6.62 4.67 13.48
N VAL A 114 7.56 5.00 14.37
CA VAL A 114 8.96 4.54 14.28
C VAL A 114 9.05 3.02 14.29
N GLU A 115 8.37 2.37 15.23
CA GLU A 115 8.37 0.91 15.34
C GLU A 115 7.60 0.26 14.19
N ALA A 116 6.49 0.87 13.74
CA ALA A 116 5.76 0.39 12.57
C ALA A 116 6.63 0.43 11.31
N LYS A 117 7.30 1.56 11.06
CA LYS A 117 8.23 1.75 9.92
C LYS A 117 9.33 0.70 9.94
N ARG A 118 9.97 0.50 11.10
CA ARG A 118 11.04 -0.49 11.29
C ARG A 118 10.55 -1.91 11.01
N ARG A 119 9.45 -2.33 11.64
CA ARG A 119 8.87 -3.67 11.43
C ARG A 119 8.48 -3.91 9.98
N ILE A 120 7.86 -2.92 9.33
CA ILE A 120 7.49 -3.00 7.92
C ILE A 120 8.74 -3.17 7.07
N ALA A 121 9.78 -2.35 7.28
CA ALA A 121 11.01 -2.35 6.49
C ALA A 121 11.87 -3.62 6.66
N GLU A 122 11.95 -4.17 7.87
CA GLU A 122 12.94 -5.20 8.21
C GLU A 122 12.37 -6.62 8.23
N THR A 123 11.07 -6.80 8.47
CA THR A 123 10.49 -8.15 8.60
C THR A 123 10.45 -8.84 7.23
N PRO A 124 11.02 -10.05 7.07
CA PRO A 124 10.98 -10.76 5.80
C PRO A 124 9.55 -11.02 5.31
N LEU A 125 9.33 -10.84 4.00
CA LEU A 125 8.04 -10.96 3.35
C LEU A 125 8.00 -12.10 2.32
N ALA A 126 6.83 -12.70 2.17
CA ALA A 126 6.58 -13.72 1.15
C ALA A 126 6.47 -13.13 -0.27
N ALA A 127 6.19 -11.85 -0.40
CA ALA A 127 6.04 -11.14 -1.66
C ALA A 127 6.36 -9.65 -1.49
N THR A 128 6.70 -8.98 -2.58
CA THR A 128 6.96 -7.54 -2.59
C THR A 128 5.67 -6.74 -2.41
N CYS A 129 5.77 -5.54 -1.86
CA CYS A 129 4.65 -4.61 -1.74
C CYS A 129 5.11 -3.16 -1.66
N PHE A 130 4.15 -2.25 -1.81
CA PHE A 130 4.33 -0.86 -1.44
C PHE A 130 3.50 -0.58 -0.19
N VAL A 131 4.06 0.16 0.75
CA VAL A 131 3.38 0.57 1.97
C VAL A 131 3.49 2.07 2.15
N THR A 132 2.37 2.76 2.21
CA THR A 132 2.32 4.17 2.64
C THR A 132 2.03 4.21 4.14
N LEU A 133 2.83 4.94 4.90
CA LEU A 133 2.74 5.04 6.37
C LEU A 133 2.69 6.52 6.80
N ALA A 134 1.71 6.87 7.63
CA ALA A 134 1.55 8.16 8.30
C ALA A 134 1.65 7.96 9.81
N GLY A 135 2.43 8.77 10.51
CA GLY A 135 2.40 8.94 11.95
C GLY A 135 1.60 10.17 12.35
N THR A 136 1.72 10.53 13.62
CA THR A 136 0.95 11.61 14.24
C THR A 136 1.75 12.89 14.41
N GLU A 137 3.07 12.84 14.23
CA GLU A 137 3.95 13.99 14.36
C GLU A 137 4.45 14.51 13.00
N PRO A 138 4.90 15.79 12.92
CA PRO A 138 5.48 16.33 11.71
C PRO A 138 6.67 15.51 11.22
N GLY A 139 6.68 15.17 9.93
CA GLY A 139 7.75 14.40 9.30
C GLY A 139 7.63 12.88 9.48
N GLU A 140 6.65 12.38 10.24
CA GLU A 140 6.37 10.95 10.36
C GLU A 140 5.60 10.41 9.15
N GLY A 141 6.13 10.54 7.94
CA GLY A 141 5.46 10.01 6.75
C GLY A 141 6.45 9.41 5.78
N CYS A 142 6.11 8.26 5.18
CA CYS A 142 6.91 7.67 4.12
C CYS A 142 6.11 6.75 3.20
N VAL A 143 6.68 6.48 2.03
CA VAL A 143 6.38 5.31 1.20
C VAL A 143 7.55 4.34 1.35
N ILE A 144 7.23 3.08 1.61
CA ILE A 144 8.19 1.98 1.75
C ILE A 144 8.00 1.05 0.56
N GLU A 145 8.99 1.01 -0.34
CA GLU A 145 9.10 0.00 -1.38
C GLU A 145 9.72 -1.26 -0.80
N ARG A 146 8.89 -2.28 -0.56
CA ARG A 146 9.31 -3.52 0.08
C ARG A 146 9.59 -4.60 -0.94
N HIS A 147 10.84 -5.05 -0.93
CA HIS A 147 11.20 -6.36 -1.42
C HIS A 147 11.03 -7.42 -0.33
N GLU A 148 11.40 -8.65 -0.62
CA GLU A 148 11.31 -9.76 0.32
C GLU A 148 12.13 -9.55 1.59
N THR A 149 13.32 -8.98 1.46
CA THR A 149 14.32 -8.90 2.54
C THR A 149 14.91 -7.51 2.74
N ASP A 150 14.61 -6.57 1.85
CA ASP A 150 15.14 -5.20 1.88
C ASP A 150 14.09 -4.17 1.46
N ALA A 151 14.32 -2.92 1.81
CA ALA A 151 13.37 -1.84 1.60
C ALA A 151 14.06 -0.59 1.09
N THR A 152 13.40 0.12 0.17
CA THR A 152 13.73 1.50 -0.17
C THR A 152 12.66 2.41 0.42
N ILE A 153 13.09 3.45 1.14
CA ILE A 153 12.20 4.35 1.87
C ILE A 153 12.23 5.72 1.20
N HIS A 154 11.05 6.23 0.86
CA HIS A 154 10.82 7.56 0.33
C HIS A 154 10.09 8.38 1.37
N GLU A 155 10.82 9.25 2.09
CA GLU A 155 10.24 10.11 3.12
C GLU A 155 9.22 11.09 2.52
N ALA A 156 8.26 11.52 3.35
CA ALA A 156 7.24 12.47 2.95
C ALA A 156 7.83 13.87 2.64
N PRO A 157 7.19 14.66 1.75
CA PRO A 157 5.98 14.33 1.00
C PRO A 157 6.29 13.29 -0.09
N SER A 158 5.47 12.24 -0.15
CA SER A 158 5.65 11.14 -1.09
C SER A 158 4.33 10.46 -1.41
N ALA A 159 4.24 9.92 -2.62
CA ALA A 159 3.07 9.20 -3.11
C ALA A 159 3.51 7.95 -3.87
N ILE A 160 2.62 6.97 -3.95
CA ILE A 160 2.84 5.74 -4.71
C ILE A 160 1.56 5.31 -5.39
N ALA A 161 1.70 4.79 -6.61
CA ALA A 161 0.64 4.09 -7.30
C ALA A 161 0.96 2.58 -7.32
N ASN A 162 1.34 2.02 -8.46
CA ASN A 162 1.57 0.59 -8.65
C ASN A 162 2.75 0.30 -9.61
N HIS A 163 3.69 1.24 -9.71
CA HIS A 163 5.00 1.07 -10.34
C HIS A 163 6.10 1.41 -9.33
N TRP A 164 7.32 0.93 -9.59
CA TRP A 164 8.47 1.20 -8.76
C TRP A 164 8.89 2.67 -8.89
N LEU A 165 9.20 3.32 -7.77
CA LEU A 165 9.85 4.64 -7.73
C LEU A 165 11.35 4.52 -7.89
N THR A 166 11.94 3.43 -7.37
CA THR A 166 13.35 3.12 -7.55
C THR A 166 13.67 2.96 -9.03
N PRO A 167 14.61 3.76 -9.58
CA PRO A 167 15.03 3.65 -10.97
C PRO A 167 15.48 2.23 -11.32
N ASP A 168 15.29 1.83 -12.58
CA ASP A 168 15.68 0.52 -13.13
C ASP A 168 14.87 -0.71 -12.66
N LEU A 169 14.09 -0.60 -11.59
CA LEU A 169 13.16 -1.66 -11.20
C LEU A 169 11.97 -1.69 -12.16
N THR A 170 11.76 -2.84 -12.78
CA THR A 170 10.69 -3.07 -13.76
C THR A 170 9.94 -4.36 -13.46
N GLY A 171 8.76 -4.51 -14.06
CA GLY A 171 7.94 -5.71 -13.92
C GLY A 171 6.71 -5.65 -14.81
N HIS A 172 5.94 -6.73 -14.83
CA HIS A 172 4.65 -6.75 -15.52
C HIS A 172 3.67 -5.87 -14.72
N ALA A 173 3.23 -4.78 -15.33
CA ALA A 173 2.23 -3.90 -14.75
C ALA A 173 0.95 -4.69 -14.44
N ARG A 174 0.40 -4.48 -13.24
CA ARG A 174 -0.82 -5.18 -12.79
C ARG A 174 -2.06 -4.30 -12.76
N THR A 175 -1.88 -3.01 -12.99
CA THR A 175 -2.94 -1.99 -12.98
C THR A 175 -2.66 -0.98 -14.07
N ALA A 176 -3.71 -0.45 -14.70
CA ALA A 176 -3.58 0.58 -15.72
C ALA A 176 -3.21 1.96 -15.11
N ASN A 177 -2.69 2.85 -15.97
CA ASN A 177 -2.52 4.27 -15.70
C ASN A 177 -1.77 4.61 -14.40
N SER A 178 -0.80 3.78 -14.00
CA SER A 178 -0.12 3.99 -12.74
C SER A 178 0.71 5.28 -12.71
N GLU A 179 1.37 5.64 -13.80
CA GLU A 179 2.16 6.87 -13.93
C GLU A 179 1.27 8.12 -13.91
N PRO A 180 0.23 8.26 -14.77
CA PRO A 180 -0.69 9.41 -14.70
C PRO A 180 -1.33 9.61 -13.33
N ARG A 181 -1.70 8.51 -12.63
CA ARG A 181 -2.25 8.59 -11.27
C ARG A 181 -1.24 9.15 -10.28
N LEU A 182 0.02 8.71 -10.36
CA LEU A 182 1.08 9.20 -9.49
C LEU A 182 1.39 10.68 -9.76
N GLU A 183 1.48 11.07 -11.03
CA GLU A 183 1.71 12.46 -11.41
C GLU A 183 0.62 13.39 -10.87
N GLN A 184 -0.65 12.97 -10.99
CA GLN A 184 -1.78 13.78 -10.52
C GLN A 184 -1.80 13.88 -9.00
N ILE A 185 -1.70 12.75 -8.27
CA ILE A 185 -1.76 12.80 -6.80
C ILE A 185 -0.61 13.63 -6.22
N THR A 186 0.57 13.58 -6.84
CA THR A 186 1.73 14.38 -6.42
C THR A 186 1.45 15.89 -6.54
N LYS A 187 0.68 16.31 -7.56
CA LYS A 187 0.32 17.72 -7.76
C LYS A 187 -0.73 18.22 -6.77
N VAL A 188 -1.67 17.36 -6.35
CA VAL A 188 -2.85 17.80 -5.58
C VAL A 188 -2.79 17.43 -4.11
N MET A 189 -1.94 16.49 -3.69
CA MET A 189 -1.99 15.94 -2.33
C MET A 189 -1.74 16.95 -1.22
N ALA A 190 -0.97 18.01 -1.47
CA ALA A 190 -0.67 19.06 -0.50
C ALA A 190 -1.92 19.90 -0.16
N ASP A 191 -2.69 20.24 -1.19
CA ASP A 191 -3.85 21.14 -1.07
C ASP A 191 -5.19 20.41 -0.95
N ALA A 192 -5.19 19.08 -1.11
CA ALA A 192 -6.37 18.24 -1.02
C ALA A 192 -7.23 18.58 0.21
N ALA A 193 -8.52 18.78 0.02
CA ALA A 193 -9.49 18.95 1.09
C ALA A 193 -10.57 17.87 0.97
N ASP A 194 -10.71 17.07 2.02
CA ASP A 194 -11.64 15.93 2.04
C ASP A 194 -11.40 14.94 0.87
N LEU A 195 -12.30 14.89 -0.11
CA LEU A 195 -12.24 13.99 -1.28
C LEU A 195 -12.15 14.74 -2.64
N ASP A 196 -11.85 16.04 -2.67
CA ASP A 196 -11.73 16.82 -3.91
C ASP A 196 -10.66 16.30 -4.90
N TRP A 197 -9.59 15.72 -4.36
CA TRP A 197 -8.49 15.08 -5.08
C TRP A 197 -8.90 13.75 -5.74
N ALA A 198 -10.02 13.15 -5.32
CA ALA A 198 -10.48 11.83 -5.77
C ALA A 198 -11.26 11.94 -7.10
N HIS A 199 -10.58 12.33 -8.16
CA HIS A 199 -11.12 12.38 -9.52
C HIS A 199 -10.23 11.62 -10.51
N HIS A 200 -10.72 11.39 -11.72
CA HIS A 200 -9.96 10.70 -12.76
C HIS A 200 -8.62 11.40 -13.06
N PRO A 201 -7.52 10.67 -13.37
CA PRO A 201 -7.37 9.20 -13.33
C PRO A 201 -7.18 8.52 -11.97
N ILE A 202 -7.03 9.25 -10.85
CA ILE A 202 -6.84 8.66 -9.51
C ILE A 202 -7.99 7.70 -9.15
N ILE A 203 -9.23 8.13 -9.38
CA ILE A 203 -10.41 7.28 -9.36
C ILE A 203 -10.66 6.73 -10.76
N ASN A 204 -10.94 5.44 -10.85
CA ASN A 204 -11.20 4.75 -12.12
C ASN A 204 -12.27 3.66 -11.95
N SER A 205 -12.57 2.94 -13.03
CA SER A 205 -13.61 1.90 -13.07
C SER A 205 -13.38 0.72 -12.11
N HIS A 206 -12.20 0.59 -11.53
CA HIS A 206 -11.87 -0.45 -10.56
C HIS A 206 -11.86 0.05 -9.11
N THR A 207 -12.07 1.34 -8.86
CA THR A 207 -12.03 1.87 -7.50
C THR A 207 -13.23 1.40 -6.67
N ALA A 208 -12.96 0.89 -5.48
CA ALA A 208 -13.99 0.48 -4.53
C ALA A 208 -14.65 1.71 -3.87
N TRP A 209 -15.87 2.07 -4.32
CA TRP A 209 -16.85 3.03 -3.72
C TRP A 209 -16.92 4.47 -4.30
N PRO A 210 -18.13 5.02 -4.60
CA PRO A 210 -18.89 4.96 -5.88
C PRO A 210 -18.64 6.22 -6.77
N PRO A 211 -19.01 6.33 -8.08
CA PRO A 211 -20.17 5.74 -8.76
C PRO A 211 -19.99 5.25 -10.23
N ARG A 212 -20.66 4.15 -10.57
CA ARG A 212 -21.66 3.92 -11.64
C ARG A 212 -21.76 2.43 -11.94
#